data_AF-A0A1V2N9C4-F1
#
_entry.id   AF-A0A1V2N9C4-F1
#
_cell.length_a   1.000
_cell.length_b   1.000
_cell.length_c   1.000
_cell.angle_alpha   90.00
_cell.angle_beta   90.00
_cell.angle_gamma   90.00
#
_symmetry.space_group_name_H-M   'P 1'
#
loop_
_entity.id
_entity.type
_entity.pdbx_description
1 polymer ?
#
loop_
_entity_poly.entity_id
_entity_poly.type
_entity_poly.pdbx_seq_one_letter_code
_entity_poly.pdbx_strand_id
1 'polypeptide(L)'
;MILKKVALISVLLESSVLLNSCDYVSTKTYDNLQEKLNISEDRNYILRDYLDVSKNNLHMTEGNKSLECGTHSVKEKSSEDMIIFLERMLQNPSTKDKDKDKARGVIEQNQTLLKDVRELQSRCEPELVRLRKQKQYAEDIYKKNTT
;
A
#
# COMPACT_ATOMS: atom_id res chain seq x y z
N MET A 1 0.31 5.81 39.63
CA MET A 1 1.07 6.43 38.50
C MET A 1 1.75 5.42 37.59
N ILE A 2 2.31 4.32 38.12
CA ILE A 2 3.00 3.28 37.31
C ILE A 2 2.04 2.59 36.31
N LEU A 3 0.85 2.15 36.75
CA LEU A 3 -0.20 1.58 35.87
C LEU A 3 -0.62 2.50 34.71
N LYS A 4 -0.60 3.82 34.92
CA LYS A 4 -0.96 4.82 33.89
C LYS A 4 0.15 5.01 32.84
N LYS A 5 1.42 4.80 33.20
CA LYS A 5 2.54 4.80 32.26
C LYS A 5 2.58 3.51 31.43
N VAL A 6 2.18 2.38 32.01
CA VAL A 6 2.13 1.08 31.30
C VAL A 6 1.08 1.09 30.18
N ALA A 7 -0.11 1.67 30.40
CA ALA A 7 -1.13 1.79 29.35
C ALA A 7 -0.68 2.69 28.19
N LEU A 8 -0.01 3.80 28.49
CA LEU A 8 0.56 4.72 27.50
C LEU A 8 1.65 4.03 26.66
N ILE A 9 2.53 3.29 27.33
CA ILE A 9 3.60 2.52 26.69
C ILE A 9 3.03 1.36 25.87
N SER A 10 1.99 0.67 26.34
CA SER A 10 1.28 -0.36 25.55
C SER A 10 0.59 0.22 24.34
N VAL A 11 -0.12 1.36 24.46
CA VAL A 11 -0.73 2.03 23.30
C VAL A 11 0.33 2.54 22.34
N LEU A 12 1.48 3.04 22.81
CA LEU A 12 2.60 3.46 21.97
C LEU A 12 3.34 2.29 21.32
N LEU A 13 3.50 1.16 22.01
CA LEU A 13 4.09 -0.08 21.48
C LEU A 13 3.14 -0.83 20.54
N GLU A 14 1.84 -0.77 20.79
CA GLU A 14 0.84 -1.31 19.88
C GLU A 14 0.65 -0.35 18.68
N SER A 15 0.78 0.97 18.87
CA SER A 15 0.83 1.94 17.77
C SER A 15 2.14 1.90 17.00
N SER A 16 3.25 1.46 17.60
CA SER A 16 4.50 1.24 16.86
C SER A 16 4.40 0.05 15.90
N VAL A 17 3.53 -0.93 16.21
CA VAL A 17 3.12 -1.98 15.26
C VAL A 17 2.27 -1.42 14.12
N LEU A 18 1.43 -0.39 14.37
CA LEU A 18 0.72 0.36 13.31
C LEU A 18 1.67 1.16 12.42
N LEU A 19 2.80 1.57 12.97
CA LEU A 19 3.83 2.35 12.29
C LEU A 19 4.89 1.47 11.60
N ASN A 20 4.80 0.14 11.69
CA ASN A 20 5.80 -0.81 11.18
C ASN A 20 5.72 -1.05 9.65
N SER A 21 5.27 -0.02 8.92
CA SER A 21 5.62 0.17 7.52
C SER A 21 6.65 1.27 7.27
N CYS A 22 7.05 2.01 8.31
CA CYS A 22 8.20 2.88 8.27
C CYS A 22 9.27 2.35 9.22
N ASP A 23 10.46 2.07 8.68
CA ASP A 23 11.72 2.08 9.46
C ASP A 23 12.03 3.47 10.09
N TYR A 24 11.02 4.34 10.19
CA TYR A 24 11.08 5.74 10.54
C TYR A 24 9.76 6.17 11.20
N VAL A 25 9.44 5.62 12.37
CA VAL A 25 8.86 6.54 13.37
C VAL A 25 9.98 7.53 13.65
N SER A 26 9.97 8.66 12.94
CA SER A 26 11.02 9.65 13.14
C SER A 26 11.09 9.94 14.63
N THR A 27 12.28 9.95 15.21
CA THR A 27 12.50 10.28 16.62
C THR A 27 11.71 11.54 17.00
N LYS A 28 11.63 12.51 16.08
CA LYS A 28 10.79 13.70 16.18
C LYS A 28 9.29 13.45 16.43
N THR A 29 8.68 12.44 15.79
CA THR A 29 7.27 12.11 15.99
C THR A 29 7.05 11.53 17.39
N TYR A 30 7.96 10.66 17.83
CA TYR A 30 7.93 10.08 19.17
C TYR A 30 8.18 11.15 20.25
N ASP A 31 9.21 11.98 20.06
CA ASP A 31 9.59 13.06 20.98
C ASP A 31 8.46 14.07 21.13
N ASN A 32 7.82 14.47 20.02
CA ASN A 32 6.65 15.38 20.04
C ASN A 32 5.45 14.78 20.79
N LEU A 33 5.18 13.49 20.60
CA LEU A 33 4.08 12.82 21.30
C LEU A 33 4.38 12.70 22.79
N GLN A 34 5.62 12.36 23.14
CA GLN A 34 6.07 12.29 24.53
C GLN A 34 6.01 13.66 25.22
N GLU A 35 6.44 14.72 24.55
CA GLU A 35 6.35 16.09 25.03
C GLU A 35 4.89 16.50 25.28
N LYS A 36 4.01 16.29 24.30
CA LYS A 36 2.56 16.56 24.43
C LYS A 36 1.91 15.81 25.59
N LEU A 37 2.26 14.53 25.79
CA LEU A 37 1.72 13.71 26.87
C LEU A 37 2.25 14.12 28.25
N ASN A 38 3.46 14.65 28.33
CA ASN A 38 4.05 15.11 29.59
C ASN A 38 3.40 16.38 30.12
N ILE A 39 3.00 17.31 29.24
CA ILE A 39 2.48 18.63 29.62
C ILE A 39 0.95 18.69 29.72
N SER A 40 0.22 17.75 29.12
CA SER A 40 -1.24 17.79 29.10
C SER A 40 -1.88 17.08 30.29
N GLU A 41 -2.94 17.70 30.83
CA GLU A 41 -3.84 17.10 31.81
C GLU A 41 -4.78 16.07 31.16
N ASP A 42 -5.19 16.29 29.89
CA ASP A 42 -6.00 15.36 29.10
C ASP A 42 -5.12 14.58 28.11
N ARG A 43 -4.49 13.53 28.64
CA ARG A 43 -3.64 12.62 27.87
C ARG A 43 -4.45 11.67 26.98
N ASN A 44 -5.69 11.40 27.36
CA ASN A 44 -6.58 10.52 26.58
C ASN A 44 -6.97 11.20 25.27
N TYR A 45 -7.25 12.50 25.30
CA TYR A 45 -7.49 13.29 24.10
C TYR A 45 -6.29 13.26 23.14
N ILE A 46 -5.07 13.47 23.63
CA ILE A 46 -3.85 13.45 22.79
C ILE A 46 -3.61 12.09 22.14
N LEU A 47 -3.82 11.00 22.88
CA LEU A 47 -3.70 9.66 22.32
C LEU A 47 -4.77 9.38 21.26
N ARG A 48 -6.02 9.81 21.49
CA ARG A 48 -7.10 9.67 20.51
C ARG A 48 -6.82 10.45 19.24
N ASP A 49 -6.43 11.72 19.35
CA ASP A 49 -6.04 12.57 18.22
C ASP A 49 -4.89 11.94 17.42
N TYR A 50 -3.87 11.41 18.10
CA TYR A 50 -2.75 10.74 17.45
C TYR A 50 -3.16 9.46 16.72
N LEU A 51 -4.03 8.64 17.34
CA LEU A 51 -4.58 7.44 16.72
C LEU A 51 -5.45 7.77 15.50
N ASP A 52 -6.25 8.83 15.56
CA ASP A 52 -7.11 9.28 14.47
C ASP A 52 -6.28 9.78 13.28
N VAL A 53 -5.26 10.60 13.51
CA VAL A 53 -4.32 11.04 12.46
C VAL A 53 -3.61 9.85 11.83
N SER A 54 -3.13 8.91 12.64
CA SER A 54 -2.42 7.71 12.16
C SER A 54 -3.32 6.81 11.32
N LYS A 55 -4.58 6.61 11.76
CA LYS A 55 -5.60 5.85 11.03
C LYS A 55 -5.92 6.50 9.68
N ASN A 56 -6.08 7.82 9.64
CA ASN A 56 -6.36 8.55 8.41
C ASN A 56 -5.20 8.46 7.42
N ASN A 57 -3.97 8.60 7.89
CA ASN A 57 -2.78 8.45 7.05
C ASN A 57 -2.68 7.04 6.47
N LEU A 58 -2.88 6.02 7.30
CA LEU A 58 -2.85 4.62 6.86
C LEU A 58 -3.95 4.32 5.84
N HIS A 59 -5.15 4.89 6.03
CA HIS A 59 -6.24 4.76 5.06
C HIS A 59 -5.89 5.40 3.71
N MET A 60 -5.31 6.60 3.72
CA MET A 60 -4.83 7.28 2.50
C MET A 60 -3.72 6.48 1.80
N THR A 61 -2.73 5.98 2.55
CA THR A 61 -1.63 5.17 2.00
C THR A 61 -2.14 3.86 1.40
N GLU A 62 -3.05 3.16 2.07
CA GLU A 62 -3.68 1.95 1.54
C GLU A 62 -4.50 2.24 0.28
N GLY A 63 -5.27 3.33 0.27
CA GLY A 63 -6.01 3.77 -0.91
C GLY A 63 -5.12 4.05 -2.11
N ASN A 64 -4.04 4.82 -1.91
CA ASN A 64 -3.05 5.11 -2.95
C ASN A 64 -2.38 3.83 -3.46
N LYS A 65 -1.99 2.93 -2.56
CA LYS A 65 -1.37 1.66 -2.94
C LYS A 65 -2.34 0.74 -3.69
N SER A 66 -3.61 0.72 -3.29
CA SER A 66 -4.63 -0.04 -4.00
C SER A 66 -4.85 0.48 -5.42
N LEU A 67 -4.82 1.80 -5.63
CA LEU A 67 -4.90 2.43 -6.95
C LEU A 67 -3.67 2.11 -7.81
N GLU A 68 -2.48 2.13 -7.20
CA GLU A 68 -1.23 1.74 -7.85
C GLU A 68 -1.30 0.28 -8.35
N CYS A 69 -1.62 -0.69 -7.48
CA CYS A 69 -1.71 -2.09 -7.87
C CYS A 69 -2.83 -2.35 -8.89
N GLY A 70 -3.95 -1.63 -8.78
CA GLY A 70 -5.04 -1.70 -9.76
C GLY A 70 -4.59 -1.21 -11.14
N THR A 71 -3.78 -0.15 -11.21
CA THR A 71 -3.23 0.38 -12.46
C THR A 71 -2.29 -0.61 -13.13
N HIS A 72 -1.43 -1.28 -12.34
CA HIS A 72 -0.54 -2.33 -12.85
C HIS A 72 -1.34 -3.52 -13.40
N SER A 73 -2.34 -4.02 -12.67
CA SER A 73 -3.21 -5.11 -13.13
C SER A 73 -3.93 -4.79 -14.46
N VAL A 74 -4.44 -3.55 -14.61
CA VAL A 74 -5.07 -3.12 -15.87
C VAL A 74 -4.07 -3.08 -17.02
N LYS A 75 -2.85 -2.57 -16.78
CA LYS A 75 -1.79 -2.52 -17.81
C LYS A 75 -1.34 -3.92 -18.22
N GLU A 76 -1.22 -4.84 -17.26
CA GLU A 76 -0.87 -6.23 -17.52
C GLU A 76 -1.91 -6.85 -18.47
N LYS A 77 -3.18 -6.83 -18.07
CA LYS A 77 -4.27 -7.39 -18.87
C LYS A 77 -4.34 -6.78 -20.28
N SER A 78 -4.21 -5.45 -20.38
CA SER A 78 -4.22 -4.78 -21.69
C SER A 78 -3.09 -5.23 -22.61
N SER A 79 -1.91 -5.52 -22.05
CA SER A 79 -0.76 -5.97 -22.83
C SER A 79 -0.90 -7.44 -23.23
N GLU A 80 -1.45 -8.28 -22.35
CA GLU A 80 -1.79 -9.68 -22.66
C GLU A 80 -2.84 -9.77 -23.78
N ASP A 81 -3.93 -9.01 -23.67
CA ASP A 81 -5.00 -8.96 -24.66
C ASP A 81 -4.46 -8.52 -26.04
N MET A 82 -3.55 -7.54 -26.06
CA MET A 82 -2.90 -7.08 -27.29
C MET A 82 -2.01 -8.15 -27.92
N ILE A 83 -1.20 -8.85 -27.13
CA ILE A 83 -0.35 -9.94 -27.63
C ILE A 83 -1.21 -11.04 -28.24
N ILE A 84 -2.24 -11.50 -27.53
CA ILE A 84 -3.14 -12.55 -28.01
C ILE A 84 -3.81 -12.14 -29.33
N PHE A 85 -4.26 -10.89 -29.43
CA PHE A 85 -4.84 -10.36 -30.66
C PHE A 85 -3.85 -10.40 -31.83
N LEU A 86 -2.62 -9.92 -31.62
CA LEU A 86 -1.60 -9.87 -32.67
C LEU A 86 -1.10 -11.27 -33.06
N GLU A 87 -0.98 -12.19 -32.10
CA GLU A 87 -0.66 -13.59 -32.37
C GLU A 87 -1.71 -14.26 -33.26
N ARG A 88 -3.01 -14.01 -33.01
CA ARG A 88 -4.09 -14.47 -33.89
C ARG A 88 -4.01 -13.87 -35.29
N MET A 89 -3.63 -12.58 -35.39
CA MET A 89 -3.44 -11.92 -36.69
C MET A 89 -2.28 -12.53 -37.48
N LEU A 90 -1.18 -12.90 -36.79
CA LEU A 90 -0.02 -13.56 -37.41
C LEU A 90 -0.34 -14.95 -37.97
N GLN A 91 -1.30 -15.65 -37.35
CA GLN A 91 -1.78 -16.95 -37.83
C GLN A 91 -2.71 -16.84 -39.05
N ASN A 92 -3.21 -15.65 -39.38
CA ASN A 92 -4.07 -15.46 -40.54
C ASN A 92 -3.23 -15.43 -41.83
N PRO A 93 -3.45 -16.38 -42.78
CA PRO A 93 -2.66 -16.48 -44.01
C PRO A 93 -2.83 -15.27 -44.94
N SER A 94 -3.92 -14.51 -44.80
CA SER A 94 -4.20 -13.29 -45.60
C SER A 94 -3.46 -12.05 -45.10
N THR A 95 -2.82 -12.10 -43.93
CA THR A 95 -2.05 -10.98 -43.39
C THR A 95 -0.80 -10.75 -44.24
N LYS A 96 -0.61 -9.51 -44.70
CA LYS A 96 0.57 -9.13 -45.49
C LYS A 96 1.83 -9.16 -44.63
N ASP A 97 2.97 -9.51 -45.21
CA ASP A 97 4.22 -9.68 -44.46
C ASP A 97 4.67 -8.39 -43.74
N LYS A 98 4.46 -7.23 -44.34
CA LYS A 98 4.71 -5.93 -43.68
C LYS A 98 3.89 -5.74 -42.41
N ASP A 99 2.65 -6.23 -42.38
CA ASP A 99 1.78 -6.13 -41.21
C ASP A 99 2.13 -7.20 -40.17
N LYS A 100 2.63 -8.37 -40.61
CA LYS A 100 3.22 -9.39 -39.72
C LYS A 100 4.46 -8.87 -39.01
N ASP A 101 5.37 -8.20 -39.72
CA ASP A 101 6.60 -7.68 -39.10
C ASP A 101 6.31 -6.57 -38.10
N LYS A 102 5.35 -5.68 -38.39
CA LYS A 102 4.86 -4.69 -37.42
C LYS A 102 4.28 -5.37 -36.18
N ALA A 103 3.44 -6.39 -36.37
CA ALA A 103 2.82 -7.10 -35.26
C ALA A 103 3.85 -7.78 -34.35
N ARG A 104 4.87 -8.42 -34.93
CA ARG A 104 5.98 -9.00 -34.18
C ARG A 104 6.70 -7.96 -33.33
N GLY A 105 7.02 -6.79 -33.91
CA GLY A 105 7.65 -5.69 -33.16
C GLY A 105 6.79 -5.19 -32.00
N VAL A 106 5.47 -5.07 -32.19
CA VAL A 106 4.55 -4.67 -31.11
C VAL A 106 4.41 -5.77 -30.05
N ILE A 107 4.41 -7.05 -30.43
CA ILE A 107 4.41 -8.18 -29.48
C ILE A 107 5.65 -8.12 -28.59
N GLU A 108 6.85 -7.94 -29.18
CA GLU A 108 8.11 -7.87 -28.42
C GLU A 108 8.11 -6.70 -27.42
N GLN A 109 7.60 -5.53 -27.84
CA GLN A 109 7.43 -4.38 -26.94
C GLN A 109 6.46 -4.67 -25.79
N ASN A 110 5.32 -5.30 -26.07
CA ASN A 110 4.34 -5.65 -25.03
C ASN A 110 4.85 -6.76 -24.10
N GLN A 111 5.63 -7.73 -24.60
CA GLN A 111 6.27 -8.75 -23.77
C GLN A 111 7.28 -8.14 -22.80
N THR A 112 8.05 -7.15 -23.25
CA THR A 112 8.97 -6.39 -22.39
C THR A 112 8.19 -5.62 -21.32
N LEU A 113 7.17 -4.86 -21.72
CA LEU A 113 6.30 -4.13 -20.79
C LEU A 113 5.64 -5.06 -19.76
N LEU A 114 5.16 -6.22 -20.18
CA LEU A 114 4.55 -7.21 -19.30
C LEU A 114 5.49 -7.67 -18.20
N LYS A 115 6.76 -7.90 -18.53
CA LYS A 115 7.76 -8.31 -17.55
C LYS A 115 7.91 -7.24 -16.47
N ASP A 116 8.04 -5.99 -16.86
CA ASP A 116 8.20 -4.85 -15.94
C ASP A 116 6.96 -4.65 -15.07
N VAL A 117 5.76 -4.72 -15.67
CA VAL A 117 4.49 -4.58 -14.96
C VAL A 117 4.30 -5.71 -13.94
N ARG A 118 4.61 -6.96 -14.31
CA ARG A 118 4.54 -8.11 -13.40
C ARG A 118 5.51 -7.99 -12.23
N GLU A 119 6.71 -7.47 -12.46
CA GLU A 119 7.66 -7.20 -11.39
C GLU A 119 7.10 -6.14 -10.42
N LEU A 120 6.55 -5.04 -10.94
CA LEU A 120 5.91 -4.02 -10.12
C LEU A 120 4.72 -4.59 -9.32
N GLN A 121 3.88 -5.39 -9.97
CA GLN A 121 2.74 -6.05 -9.31
C GLN A 121 3.19 -6.98 -8.19
N SER A 122 4.24 -7.77 -8.43
CA SER A 122 4.82 -8.71 -7.45
C SER A 122 5.29 -8.03 -6.16
N ARG A 123 5.64 -6.75 -6.23
CA ARG A 123 6.03 -5.92 -5.07
C ARG A 123 4.84 -5.19 -4.47
N CYS A 124 3.91 -4.75 -5.32
CA CYS A 124 2.76 -3.95 -4.93
C CYS A 124 1.76 -4.73 -4.06
N GLU A 125 1.38 -5.94 -4.47
CA GLU A 125 0.35 -6.73 -3.79
C GLU A 125 0.73 -7.14 -2.36
N PRO A 126 1.96 -7.64 -2.07
CA PRO A 126 2.37 -7.93 -0.70
C PRO A 126 2.33 -6.70 0.20
N GLU A 127 2.74 -5.54 -0.31
CA GLU A 127 2.70 -4.29 0.43
C GLU A 127 1.25 -3.87 0.74
N LEU A 128 0.35 -3.99 -0.23
CA LEU A 128 -1.08 -3.72 -0.03
C LEU A 128 -1.70 -4.66 1.03
N VAL A 129 -1.36 -5.94 1.00
CA VAL A 129 -1.79 -6.91 2.03
C VAL A 129 -1.28 -6.52 3.40
N ARG A 130 -0.01 -6.09 3.51
CA ARG A 130 0.56 -5.60 4.76
C ARG A 130 -0.18 -4.36 5.28
N LEU A 131 -0.44 -3.37 4.43
CA LEU A 131 -1.17 -2.15 4.80
C LEU A 131 -2.59 -2.45 5.28
N ARG A 132 -3.29 -3.38 4.63
CA ARG A 132 -4.63 -3.82 5.06
C ARG A 132 -4.62 -4.48 6.43
N LYS A 133 -3.62 -5.32 6.72
CA LYS A 133 -3.44 -5.91 8.06
C LYS A 133 -3.17 -4.85 9.12
N GLN A 134 -2.31 -3.87 8.82
CA GLN A 134 -2.05 -2.73 9.72
C GLN A 134 -3.33 -1.94 9.97
N LYS A 135 -4.14 -1.70 8.94
CA LYS A 135 -5.40 -0.97 9.06
C LYS A 135 -6.39 -1.68 9.98
N GLN A 136 -6.58 -2.99 9.77
CA GLN A 136 -7.43 -3.80 10.63
C GLN A 136 -6.98 -3.75 12.09
N TYR A 137 -5.67 -3.88 12.32
CA TYR A 137 -5.10 -3.77 13.66
C TYR A 137 -5.35 -2.39 14.29
N ALA A 138 -5.31 -1.31 13.50
CA ALA A 138 -5.58 0.07 13.96
C ALA A 138 -7.02 0.22 14.43
N GLU A 139 -7.94 -0.31 13.63
CA GLU A 139 -9.37 -0.28 13.92
C GLU A 139 -9.69 -1.08 15.18
N ASP A 140 -9.00 -2.19 15.42
CA ASP A 140 -9.17 -3.01 16.61
C ASP A 140 -8.66 -2.32 17.88
N ILE A 141 -7.50 -1.63 17.81
CA ILE A 141 -6.99 -0.79 18.91
C ILE A 141 -7.97 0.34 19.22
N TYR A 142 -8.47 1.00 18.18
CA TYR A 142 -9.41 2.11 18.34
C TYR A 142 -10.68 1.63 19.07
N LYS A 143 -11.31 0.55 18.60
CA LYS A 143 -12.49 -0.05 19.22
C LYS A 143 -12.25 -0.35 20.71
N LYS A 144 -11.14 -1.02 21.05
CA LYS A 144 -10.78 -1.36 22.44
C LYS A 144 -10.68 -0.14 23.37
N ASN A 145 -10.26 1.02 22.87
CA ASN A 145 -10.07 2.23 23.67
C ASN A 145 -11.28 3.19 23.67
N THR A 146 -12.32 2.87 22.89
CA THR A 146 -13.59 3.62 22.83
C THR A 146 -14.78 2.89 23.44
N THR A 147 -14.60 1.66 23.91
CA THR A 147 -15.62 0.90 24.68
C THR A 147 -15.33 1.02 26.17
#